data_AF-A0A972XFG7-F1
#
_entry.id   AF-A0A972XFG7-F1
#
_cell.length_a   1.000
_cell.length_b   1.000
_cell.length_c   1.000
_cell.angle_alpha   90.00
_cell.angle_beta   90.00
_cell.angle_gamma   90.00
#
_symmetry.space_group_name_H-M   'P 1'
#
loop_
_entity.id
_entity.type
_entity.pdbx_description
1 polymer ?
#
loop_
_entity_poly.entity_id
_entity_poly.type
_entity_poly.pdbx_seq_one_letter_code
_entity_poly.pdbx_strand_id
1 'polypeptide(L)' 'LKKGIALALLDSSVAVGDAVAVDVRGRESRFAVVKPPFVQPSTR' A
#
# COMPACT_ATOMS: atom_id res chain seq x y z
N LEU A 1 -1.73 -12.65 5.73
CA LEU A 1 -1.69 -12.22 4.30
C LEU A 1 -0.35 -12.63 3.71
N LYS A 2 -0.30 -13.01 2.43
CA LYS A 2 0.95 -13.23 1.69
C LYS A 2 1.32 -12.02 0.80
N LYS A 3 0.73 -10.86 1.06
CA LYS A 3 0.96 -9.60 0.33
C LYS A 3 1.71 -8.63 1.24
N GLY A 4 2.74 -7.97 0.71
CA GLY A 4 3.46 -6.93 1.43
C GLY A 4 2.57 -5.71 1.70
N ILE A 5 2.77 -5.06 2.85
CA ILE A 5 2.10 -3.81 3.22
C ILE A 5 3.20 -2.82 3.58
N ALA A 6 3.03 -1.58 3.16
CA ALA A 6 3.92 -0.47 3.49
C ALA A 6 3.10 0.75 3.91
N LEU A 7 3.71 1.59 4.74
CA LEU A 7 3.23 2.94 5.01
C LEU A 7 4.27 3.90 4.43
N ALA A 8 3.78 4.87 3.67
CA ALA A 8 4.60 5.90 3.05
C ALA A 8 3.83 7.22 3.05
N LEU A 9 4.56 8.33 3.11
CA LEU A 9 4.00 9.63 2.80
C LEU A 9 3.86 9.74 1.28
N LEU A 10 2.70 10.19 0.82
CA LEU A 10 2.41 10.37 -0.60
C LEU A 10 2.18 11.84 -0.89
N ASP A 11 2.45 12.23 -2.14
CA ASP A 11 2.01 13.53 -2.63
C ASP A 11 0.48 13.62 -2.61
N SER A 12 -0.05 14.81 -2.34
CA SER A 12 -1.50 15.05 -2.22
C SER A 12 -2.30 14.76 -3.49
N SER A 13 -1.64 14.72 -4.66
CA SER A 13 -2.26 14.36 -5.94
C SER A 13 -2.54 12.86 -6.07
N VAL A 14 -1.91 12.01 -5.27
CA VAL A 14 -2.09 10.55 -5.32
C VAL A 14 -3.38 10.17 -4.62
N ALA A 15 -4.26 9.49 -5.34
CA ALA A 15 -5.57 9.08 -4.88
C ALA A 15 -5.60 7.63 -4.39
N VAL A 16 -6.64 7.30 -3.63
CA VAL A 16 -6.95 5.91 -3.28
C VAL A 16 -7.34 5.15 -4.54
N GLY A 17 -6.74 3.98 -4.73
CA GLY A 17 -6.87 3.17 -5.94
C GLY A 17 -5.68 3.28 -6.89
N ASP A 18 -4.86 4.32 -6.76
CA ASP A 18 -3.71 4.52 -7.63
C ASP A 18 -2.66 3.42 -7.46
N ALA A 19 -2.01 3.09 -8.58
CA ALA A 19 -0.86 2.22 -8.60
C ALA A 19 0.42 3.05 -8.50
N VAL A 20 1.26 2.73 -7.53
CA VAL A 20 2.57 3.37 -7.32
C VAL A 20 3.68 2.35 -7.49
N ALA A 21 4.81 2.77 -8.05
CA ALA A 21 6.03 1.99 -8.12
C ALA A 21 6.89 2.28 -6.90
N VAL A 22 7.35 1.22 -6.23
CA VAL A 22 8.22 1.30 -5.05
C VAL A 22 9.45 0.45 -5.31
N ASP A 23 10.63 1.03 -5.16
CA ASP A 23 11.87 0.25 -5.17
C ASP A 23 12.01 -0.52 -3.85
N VAL A 24 12.13 -1.85 -3.95
CA VAL A 24 12.38 -2.74 -2.83
C VAL A 24 13.71 -3.46 -3.07
N ARG A 25 14.79 -2.90 -2.54
CA ARG A 25 16.16 -3.43 -2.66
C ARG A 25 16.62 -3.55 -4.13
N GLY A 26 16.47 -2.47 -4.89
CA GLY A 26 16.85 -2.41 -6.30
C GLY A 26 15.86 -3.11 -7.23
N ARG A 27 14.62 -3.33 -6.78
CA ARG A 27 13.57 -3.99 -7.57
C ARG A 27 12.31 -3.15 -7.54
N GLU A 28 11.89 -2.67 -8.71
CA GLU A 28 10.61 -2.00 -8.86
C GLU A 28 9.46 -2.97 -8.56
N SER A 29 8.59 -2.56 -7.64
CA SER A 29 7.42 -3.32 -7.21
C SER A 29 6.19 -2.43 -7.25
N ARG A 30 5.09 -2.90 -7.83
CA ARG A 30 3.83 -2.15 -7.89
C ARG A 30 2.99 -2.38 -6.65
N PHE A 31 2.51 -1.28 -6.07
CA PHE A 31 1.59 -1.27 -4.93
C PHE A 31 0.33 -0.49 -5.27
N ALA A 32 -0.78 -0.84 -4.62
CA ALA A 32 -2.03 -0.08 -4.71
C ALA A 32 -2.21 0.75 -3.44
N VAL A 33 -2.63 2.00 -3.60
CA VAL A 33 -2.98 2.88 -2.48
C VAL A 33 -4.36 2.50 -1.98
N VAL A 34 -4.47 1.97 -0.76
CA VAL A 34 -5.73 1.52 -0.17
C VAL A 34 -5.92 2.11 1.23
N LYS A 35 -7.17 2.33 1.62
CA LYS A 35 -7.49 2.73 3.00
C LYS A 35 -7.41 1.52 3.93
N PRO A 36 -6.94 1.69 5.18
CA PRO A 36 -7.12 0.69 6.22
C PRO A 36 -8.61 0.51 6.57
N PRO A 37 -9.00 -0.62 7.18
CA PRO A 37 -8.16 -1.73 7.61
C PRO A 37 -7.83 -2.70 6.45
N PHE A 38 -6.59 -3.18 6.39
CA PHE A 38 -6.12 -4.08 5.32
C PHE A 38 -6.59 -5.54 5.47
N VAL A 39 -7.19 -5.84 6.62
CA VAL A 39 -7.78 -7.12 6.98
C VAL A 39 -9.05 -6.86 7.77
N GLN A 40 -9.94 -7.85 7.79
CA GLN A 40 -11.11 -7.78 8.65
C GLN A 40 -10.66 -7.81 10.12
N PRO A 41 -11.01 -6.81 10.94
CA PRO A 41 -10.67 -6.80 12.36
C PRO A 41 -11.34 -7.99 13.06
N SER A 42 -10.58 -8.71 13.89
CA SER A 42 -11.10 -9.78 14.76
C SER A 42 -11.08 -9.29 16.21
N THR A 43 -11.91 -8.31 16.52
CA THR A 43 -12.12 -7.81 17.88
C THR A 43 -13.50 -8.23 18.35
N ARG A 44 -13.57 -8.85 19.54
CA ARG A 44 -14.84 -9.18 20.22
C ARG A 44 -15.29 -8.00 21.08
#